data_AF-A0A1V5VRR2-F1
#
_entry.id   AF-A0A1V5VRR2-F1
#
_cell.length_a   1.000
_cell.length_b   1.000
_cell.length_c   1.000
_cell.angle_alpha   90.00
_cell.angle_beta   90.00
_cell.angle_gamma   90.00
#
_symmetry.space_group_name_H-M   'P 1'
#
loop_
_entity.id
_entity.type
_entity.pdbx_description
1 polymer ?
#
loop_
_entity_poly.entity_id
_entity_poly.type
_entity_poly.pdbx_seq_one_letter_code
_entity_poly.pdbx_strand_id
1 'polypeptide(L)'
;MKMQSVKKINPYLILAMVLILLIKWAALPSRVPLFYSRPWGEDQLAPKIFLLLLPGISLVIFLINSVLAKTVFKKNHPIFADLGYLTSFVVAVLGLISLLKIIFLVS
;
A
#
# COMPACT_ATOMS: atom_id res chain seq x y z
N MET A 1 6.17 -13.71 -15.06
CA MET A 1 6.61 -13.66 -13.65
C MET A 1 5.99 -14.84 -12.91
N LYS A 2 6.76 -15.67 -12.19
CA LYS A 2 6.18 -16.77 -11.40
C LYS A 2 5.34 -16.16 -10.26
N MET A 3 4.10 -16.60 -10.04
CA MET A 3 3.22 -16.05 -8.99
C MET A 3 3.84 -16.16 -7.58
N GLN A 4 4.69 -17.17 -7.39
CA GLN A 4 5.53 -17.34 -6.20
C GLN A 4 6.44 -16.13 -5.91
N SER A 5 6.88 -15.40 -6.95
CA SER A 5 7.67 -14.18 -6.80
C SER A 5 6.84 -13.02 -6.28
N VAL A 6 5.60 -12.84 -6.76
CA VAL A 6 4.67 -11.76 -6.33
C VAL A 6 4.48 -11.79 -4.82
N LYS A 7 4.17 -12.97 -4.28
CA LYS A 7 3.97 -13.19 -2.84
C LYS A 7 5.19 -12.81 -2.01
N LYS A 8 6.39 -13.12 -2.50
CA LYS A 8 7.65 -12.79 -1.80
C LYS A 8 7.93 -11.29 -1.88
N ILE A 9 7.68 -10.65 -3.01
CA ILE A 9 7.98 -9.23 -3.26
C ILE A 9 7.08 -8.29 -2.45
N ASN A 10 5.78 -8.60 -2.33
CA ASN A 10 4.80 -7.72 -1.71
C ASN A 10 5.19 -7.18 -0.30
N PRO A 11 5.61 -8.01 0.68
CA PRO A 11 6.02 -7.51 1.99
C PRO A 11 7.21 -6.54 1.93
N TYR A 12 8.12 -6.67 0.95
CA TYR A 12 9.21 -5.72 0.77
C TYR A 12 8.72 -4.36 0.26
N LEU A 13 7.66 -4.31 -0.55
CA LEU A 13 7.03 -3.04 -0.95
C LEU A 13 6.40 -2.33 0.24
N ILE A 14 5.71 -3.09 1.10
CA ILE A 14 5.10 -2.55 2.32
C ILE A 14 6.18 -2.04 3.27
N LEU A 15 7.26 -2.80 3.46
CA LEU A 15 8.40 -2.39 4.25
C LEU A 15 9.05 -1.11 3.68
N ALA A 16 9.21 -1.03 2.36
CA ALA A 16 9.74 0.16 1.71
C ALA A 16 8.89 1.40 1.99
N MET A 17 7.55 1.29 1.93
CA MET A 17 6.65 2.40 2.31
C MET A 17 6.88 2.86 3.76
N VAL A 18 7.02 1.93 4.70
CA VAL A 18 7.29 2.24 6.10
C VAL A 18 8.65 2.92 6.27
N LEU A 19 9.70 2.39 5.64
CA LEU A 19 11.05 2.96 5.70
C LEU A 19 11.11 4.38 5.10
N ILE A 20 10.47 4.59 3.95
CA ILE A 20 10.36 5.91 3.32
C ILE A 20 9.68 6.90 4.26
N LEU A 21 8.57 6.50 4.90
CA LEU A 21 7.87 7.34 5.86
C LEU A 21 8.74 7.66 7.07
N LEU A 22 9.46 6.69 7.64
CA LEU A 22 10.38 6.92 8.76
C LEU A 22 11.49 7.90 8.40
N ILE A 23 12.10 7.76 7.20
CA ILE A 23 13.19 8.63 6.73
C ILE A 23 12.68 10.06 6.49
N LYS A 24 11.48 10.23 5.91
CA LYS A 24 10.94 11.53 5.52
C LYS A 24 10.05 12.18 6.58
N TRP A 25 9.75 11.51 7.69
CA TRP A 25 8.73 11.94 8.67
C TRP A 25 8.93 13.35 9.22
N ALA A 26 10.19 13.69 9.53
CA ALA A 26 10.57 14.98 10.09
C ALA A 26 10.46 16.12 9.07
N ALA A 27 10.72 15.83 7.78
CA ALA A 27 10.64 16.81 6.70
C ALA A 27 9.19 17.02 6.20
N LEU A 28 8.28 16.07 6.46
CA LEU A 28 6.90 16.19 6.02
C LEU A 28 6.14 17.30 6.78
N PRO A 29 5.41 18.18 6.05
CA PRO A 29 4.56 19.20 6.67
C PRO A 29 3.44 18.55 7.49
N SER A 30 2.87 19.30 8.44
CA SER A 30 1.81 18.78 9.33
C SER A 30 0.57 18.29 8.57
N ARG A 31 0.29 18.88 7.41
CA ARG A 31 -0.79 18.51 6.49
C ARG A 31 -0.24 18.21 5.10
N VAL A 32 -0.76 17.16 4.47
CA VAL A 32 -0.34 16.67 3.14
C VAL A 32 -1.55 16.40 2.26
N PRO A 33 -1.44 16.58 0.93
CA PRO A 33 -2.54 16.29 0.02
C PRO A 33 -2.73 14.78 -0.12
N LEU A 34 -3.84 14.27 0.42
CA LEU A 34 -4.18 12.84 0.34
C LEU A 34 -5.44 12.61 -0.49
N PHE A 35 -6.41 13.52 -0.42
CA PHE A 35 -7.73 13.35 -1.03
C PHE A 35 -7.81 14.02 -2.40
N TYR A 36 -7.06 13.50 -3.38
CA TYR A 36 -6.99 14.04 -4.75
C TYR A 36 -8.34 14.08 -5.51
N SER A 37 -9.40 13.44 -4.98
CA SER A 37 -10.76 13.50 -5.54
C SER A 37 -11.57 14.72 -5.07
N ARG A 38 -11.06 15.50 -4.10
CA ARG A 38 -11.70 16.70 -3.56
C ARG A 38 -11.25 17.96 -4.30
N PRO A 39 -11.99 19.08 -4.19
CA PRO A 39 -11.56 20.37 -4.73
C PRO A 39 -10.16 20.75 -4.25
N TRP A 40 -9.45 21.49 -5.11
CA TRP A 40 -8.10 21.94 -4.80
C TRP A 40 -8.09 22.91 -3.61
N GLY A 41 -7.04 22.84 -2.78
CA GLY A 41 -6.90 23.65 -1.57
C GLY A 41 -7.02 22.81 -0.29
N GLU A 42 -7.61 23.39 0.75
CA GLU A 42 -7.69 22.79 2.09
C GLU A 42 -8.45 21.46 2.12
N ASP A 43 -9.46 21.28 1.27
CA ASP A 43 -10.28 20.06 1.25
C ASP A 43 -9.48 18.80 0.87
N GLN A 44 -8.36 18.97 0.16
CA GLN A 44 -7.46 17.89 -0.25
C GLN A 44 -6.51 17.45 0.87
N LEU A 45 -6.30 18.31 1.87
CA LEU A 45 -5.28 18.13 2.91
C LEU A 45 -5.76 17.19 4.02
N ALA A 46 -4.86 16.30 4.44
CA ALA A 46 -5.04 15.42 5.58
C ALA A 46 -3.85 15.56 6.53
N PRO A 47 -4.03 15.32 7.85
CA PRO A 47 -2.91 15.22 8.77
C PRO A 47 -1.88 14.19 8.28
N LYS A 48 -0.57 14.48 8.36
CA LYS A 48 0.48 13.57 7.84
C LYS A 48 0.44 12.15 8.39
N ILE A 49 -0.14 11.95 9.58
CA ILE A 49 -0.37 10.63 10.17
C ILE A 49 -1.23 9.72 9.29
N PHE A 50 -2.11 10.29 8.45
CA PHE A 50 -2.95 9.53 7.52
C PHE A 50 -2.13 8.85 6.42
N LEU A 51 -0.88 9.26 6.17
CA LEU A 51 0.00 8.54 5.24
C LEU A 51 0.31 7.11 5.70
N LEU A 52 0.20 6.81 7.00
CA LEU A 52 0.31 5.44 7.52
C LEU A 52 -0.82 4.52 7.04
N LEU A 53 -1.93 5.08 6.54
CA LEU A 53 -3.01 4.28 5.93
C LEU A 53 -2.53 3.55 4.67
N LEU A 54 -1.57 4.10 3.92
CA LEU A 54 -1.06 3.47 2.70
C LEU A 54 -0.38 2.11 2.98
N PRO A 55 0.66 2.02 3.85
CA PRO A 55 1.22 0.74 4.24
C PRO A 55 0.25 -0.09 5.10
N GLY A 56 -0.57 0.55 5.95
CA GLY A 56 -1.53 -0.14 6.81
C GLY A 56 -2.59 -0.92 6.04
N ILE A 57 -3.27 -0.27 5.09
CA ILE A 57 -4.28 -0.90 4.22
C ILE A 57 -3.63 -1.97 3.34
N SER A 58 -2.45 -1.70 2.79
CA SER A 58 -1.70 -2.69 1.99
C SER A 58 -1.39 -3.95 2.80
N LEU A 59 -0.96 -3.79 4.06
CA LEU A 59 -0.70 -4.88 4.97
C LEU A 59 -1.97 -5.68 5.29
N VAL A 60 -3.06 -5.01 5.65
CA VAL A 60 -4.34 -5.67 5.95
C VAL A 60 -4.84 -6.48 4.75
N ILE A 61 -4.82 -5.90 3.55
CA ILE A 61 -5.24 -6.58 2.33
C ILE A 61 -4.32 -7.77 2.02
N PHE A 62 -3.00 -7.63 2.19
CA PHE A 62 -2.06 -8.73 2.01
C PHE A 62 -2.30 -9.87 3.01
N LEU A 63 -2.54 -9.55 4.28
CA LEU A 63 -2.80 -10.54 5.33
C LEU A 63 -4.12 -11.29 5.07
N ILE A 64 -5.21 -10.56 4.78
CA ILE A 64 -6.51 -11.16 4.47
C ILE A 64 -6.39 -12.11 3.27
N ASN A 65 -5.81 -11.65 2.16
CA ASN A 65 -5.60 -12.48 0.98
C ASN A 65 -4.70 -13.69 1.28
N SER A 66 -3.67 -13.52 2.11
CA SER A 66 -2.77 -14.61 2.51
C SER A 66 -3.48 -15.68 3.36
N VAL A 67 -4.39 -15.27 4.25
CA VAL A 67 -5.19 -16.19 5.06
C VAL A 67 -6.18 -16.93 4.17
N LEU A 68 -6.94 -16.23 3.33
CA LEU A 68 -7.91 -16.82 2.40
C LEU A 68 -7.25 -17.79 1.42
N ALA A 69 -6.09 -17.42 0.85
CA ALA A 69 -5.31 -18.27 -0.03
C ALA A 69 -4.90 -19.59 0.63
N LYS A 70 -4.48 -19.55 1.90
CA LYS A 70 -4.01 -20.75 2.64
C LYS A 70 -5.16 -21.63 3.15
N THR A 71 -6.26 -21.02 3.60
CA THR A 71 -7.33 -21.71 4.33
C THR A 71 -8.50 -22.13 3.43
N VAL A 72 -8.91 -21.27 2.50
CA VAL A 72 -10.11 -21.47 1.68
C VAL A 72 -9.75 -22.02 0.30
N PHE A 73 -8.75 -21.41 -0.37
CA PHE A 73 -8.57 -21.61 -1.81
C PHE A 73 -7.48 -22.63 -2.19
N LYS A 74 -6.55 -22.97 -1.27
CA LYS A 74 -5.35 -23.78 -1.56
C LYS A 74 -5.65 -25.13 -2.23
N LYS A 75 -6.76 -25.78 -1.87
CA LYS A 75 -7.06 -27.16 -2.31
C LYS A 75 -7.94 -27.23 -3.55
N ASN A 76 -8.96 -26.37 -3.63
CA ASN A 76 -10.01 -26.48 -4.64
C ASN A 76 -9.91 -25.40 -5.74
N HIS A 77 -9.25 -24.28 -5.44
CA HIS A 77 -9.36 -23.06 -6.24
C HIS A 77 -8.04 -22.25 -6.29
N PRO A 78 -6.92 -22.84 -6.76
CA PRO A 78 -5.60 -22.19 -6.71
C PRO A 78 -5.54 -20.86 -7.47
N ILE A 79 -6.33 -20.71 -8.53
CA ILE A 79 -6.43 -19.46 -9.32
C ILE A 79 -6.89 -18.29 -8.44
N PHE A 80 -7.82 -18.51 -7.51
CA PHE A 80 -8.31 -17.45 -6.62
C PHE A 80 -7.26 -17.04 -5.58
N ALA A 81 -6.43 -17.98 -5.12
CA ALA A 81 -5.30 -17.65 -4.27
C ALA A 81 -4.29 -16.76 -5.00
N ASP A 82 -3.99 -17.09 -6.26
CA ASP A 82 -3.07 -16.34 -7.12
C ASP A 82 -3.61 -14.93 -7.43
N LEU A 83 -4.91 -14.79 -7.72
CA LEU A 83 -5.58 -13.49 -7.89
C LEU A 83 -5.55 -12.66 -6.60
N GLY A 84 -5.75 -13.26 -5.43
CA GLY A 84 -5.62 -12.59 -4.14
C GLY A 84 -4.20 -12.03 -3.91
N TYR A 85 -3.18 -12.78 -4.28
CA TYR A 85 -1.80 -12.28 -4.21
C TYR A 85 -1.55 -11.16 -5.22
N LEU A 86 -2.06 -11.28 -6.45
CA LEU A 86 -1.92 -10.24 -7.47
C LEU A 86 -2.61 -8.93 -7.06
N THR A 87 -3.84 -9.00 -6.55
CA THR A 87 -4.58 -7.81 -6.08
C THR A 87 -3.86 -7.12 -4.93
N SER A 88 -3.39 -7.86 -3.93
CA SER A 88 -2.60 -7.29 -2.84
C SER A 88 -1.30 -6.63 -3.32
N PHE A 89 -0.66 -7.18 -4.37
CA PHE A 89 0.53 -6.59 -4.96
C PHE A 89 0.23 -5.28 -5.70
N VAL A 90 -0.85 -5.26 -6.50
CA VAL A 90 -1.30 -4.04 -7.19
C VAL A 90 -1.61 -2.93 -6.18
N VAL A 91 -2.32 -3.25 -5.10
CA VAL A 91 -2.59 -2.28 -4.01
C VAL A 91 -1.30 -1.72 -3.42
N ALA A 92 -0.32 -2.57 -3.11
CA ALA A 92 0.95 -2.11 -2.53
C ALA A 92 1.77 -1.24 -3.51
N VAL A 93 1.79 -1.58 -4.80
CA VAL A 93 2.43 -0.76 -5.84
C VAL A 93 1.76 0.60 -5.97
N LEU A 94 0.42 0.64 -6.06
CA LEU A 94 -0.33 1.89 -6.13
C LEU A 94 -0.17 2.74 -4.86
N GLY A 95 -0.12 2.10 -3.69
CA GLY A 95 0.18 2.74 -2.42
C GLY A 95 1.56 3.37 -2.40
N LEU A 96 2.58 2.66 -2.88
CA LEU A 96 3.95 3.16 -2.99
C LEU A 96 4.06 4.33 -3.97
N ILE A 97 3.44 4.23 -5.15
CA ILE A 97 3.40 5.31 -6.13
C ILE A 97 2.73 6.56 -5.52
N SER A 98 1.61 6.37 -4.82
CA SER A 98 0.89 7.46 -4.15
C SER A 98 1.75 8.13 -3.08
N LEU A 99 2.44 7.34 -2.25
CA LEU A 99 3.35 7.84 -1.23
C LEU A 99 4.49 8.66 -1.84
N LEU A 100 5.16 8.12 -2.87
CA LEU A 100 6.25 8.80 -3.55
C LEU A 100 5.76 10.11 -4.18
N LYS A 101 4.61 10.09 -4.85
CA LYS A 101 4.00 11.29 -5.45
C LYS A 101 3.75 12.37 -4.40
N ILE A 102 3.19 12.01 -3.24
CA ILE A 102 2.94 12.97 -2.16
C ILE A 102 4.25 13.54 -1.64
N ILE A 103 5.24 12.68 -1.39
CA ILE A 103 6.55 13.11 -0.88
C ILE A 103 7.24 14.06 -1.86
N PHE A 104 7.31 13.74 -3.15
CA PHE A 104 7.94 14.60 -4.16
C PHE A 104 7.18 15.90 -4.42
N LEU A 105 5.88 15.95 -4.10
CA LEU A 105 5.08 17.16 -4.24
C LEU A 105 5.31 18.15 -3.08
N VAL A 106 5.62 17.65 -1.88
CA VAL A 106 5.70 18.46 -0.65
C VAL A 106 7.12 18.61 -0.09
N SER A 107 8.09 17.83 -0.58
CA SER A 107 9.51 17.84 -0.17
C SER A 107 10.40 18.28 -1.32
#